data_AF-A0A382C5L5-F1
#
_entry.id   AF-A0A382C5L5-F1
#
_cell.length_a   1.000
_cell.length_b   1.000
_cell.length_c   1.000
_cell.angle_alpha   90.00
_cell.angle_beta   90.00
_cell.angle_gamma   90.00
#
_symmetry.space_group_name_H-M   'P 1'
#
loop_
_entity.id
_entity.type
_entity.pdbx_description
1 polymer ?
#
loop_
_entity_poly.entity_id
_entity_poly.type
_entity_poly.pdbx_seq_one_letter_code
_entity_poly.pdbx_strand_id
1 'polypeptide(L)'
;MVTVNGVIESNPAYQVQPNDDIFYDNQRISIQSNTRIILLNKPNRYITTMKDPLKRKTVMDLVHTDERLFPIGRLDKDTTGLLLLTNDGQLA
;
A
#
# COMPACT_ATOMS: atom_id res chain seq x y z
N MET A 1 -6.65 -17.57 8.55
CA MET A 1 -7.81 -18.22 7.89
C MET A 1 -8.76 -17.13 7.43
N VAL A 2 -9.16 -17.16 6.16
CA VAL A 2 -10.13 -16.18 5.60
C VAL A 2 -11.52 -16.79 5.64
N THR A 3 -12.52 -16.03 6.09
CA THR A 3 -13.93 -16.39 5.96
C THR A 3 -14.69 -15.30 5.24
N VAL A 4 -15.65 -15.73 4.41
CA VAL A 4 -16.60 -14.87 3.70
C VAL A 4 -18.00 -15.31 4.10
N ASN A 5 -18.78 -14.39 4.67
CA ASN A 5 -20.14 -14.65 5.16
C ASN A 5 -20.20 -15.84 6.15
N GLY A 6 -19.16 -16.00 6.98
CA GLY A 6 -19.07 -17.06 7.99
C GLY A 6 -18.55 -18.41 7.49
N VAL A 7 -18.28 -18.57 6.19
CA VAL A 7 -17.74 -19.80 5.60
C VAL A 7 -16.26 -19.63 5.26
N ILE A 8 -15.45 -20.65 5.51
CA ILE A 8 -14.03 -20.64 5.12
C ILE A 8 -13.94 -20.57 3.60
N GLU A 9 -13.27 -19.54 3.09
CA GLU A 9 -12.98 -19.41 1.67
C GLU A 9 -11.49 -19.67 1.43
N SER A 10 -11.18 -20.69 0.64
CA SER A 10 -9.82 -21.10 0.30
C SER A 10 -9.41 -20.73 -1.13
N ASN A 11 -10.36 -20.31 -1.97
CA ASN A 11 -10.11 -19.88 -3.32
C ASN A 11 -9.54 -18.44 -3.33
N PRO A 12 -8.26 -18.24 -3.68
CA PRO A 12 -7.67 -16.91 -3.74
C PRO A 12 -8.25 -16.03 -4.86
N ALA A 13 -9.00 -16.60 -5.81
CA ALA A 13 -9.65 -15.89 -6.90
C ALA A 13 -11.13 -15.57 -6.62
N TYR A 14 -11.63 -15.79 -5.40
CA TYR A 14 -13.00 -15.41 -5.05
C TYR A 14 -13.22 -13.91 -5.25
N GLN A 15 -14.25 -13.54 -6.01
CA GLN A 15 -14.58 -12.15 -6.29
C GLN A 15 -15.55 -11.61 -5.25
N VAL A 16 -14.99 -10.87 -4.29
CA VAL A 16 -15.73 -10.21 -3.20
C VAL A 16 -16.78 -9.23 -3.74
N GLN A 17 -17.96 -9.27 -3.14
CA GLN A 17 -19.06 -8.34 -3.36
C GLN A 17 -19.11 -7.26 -2.28
N PRO A 18 -19.69 -6.06 -2.56
CA PRO A 18 -19.75 -4.97 -1.59
C PRO A 18 -20.48 -5.29 -0.28
N ASN A 19 -21.35 -6.29 -0.28
CA ASN A 19 -22.15 -6.73 0.86
C ASN A 19 -21.59 -7.97 1.58
N ASP A 20 -20.43 -8.48 1.17
CA ASP A 20 -19.80 -9.62 1.83
C ASP A 20 -19.19 -9.22 3.17
N ASP A 21 -19.41 -10.07 4.18
CA ASP A 21 -18.76 -9.98 5.49
C ASP A 21 -17.47 -10.80 5.51
N ILE A 22 -16.33 -10.11 5.49
CA ILE A 22 -15.01 -10.75 5.40
C ILE A 22 -14.31 -10.71 6.76
N PHE A 23 -13.73 -11.84 7.15
CA PHE A 23 -12.85 -11.94 8.30
C PHE A 23 -11.52 -12.61 7.94
N TYR A 24 -10.46 -12.16 8.61
CA TYR A 24 -9.17 -12.84 8.65
C TYR A 24 -8.84 -13.16 10.09
N ASP A 25 -8.66 -14.44 10.43
CA ASP A 25 -8.39 -14.90 11.80
C ASP A 25 -9.36 -14.30 12.83
N ASN A 26 -10.66 -14.34 12.49
CA ASN A 26 -11.79 -13.79 13.27
C ASN A 26 -11.76 -12.26 13.47
N GLN A 27 -10.88 -11.52 12.78
CA GLN A 27 -10.93 -10.06 12.71
C GLN A 27 -11.67 -9.61 11.45
N ARG A 28 -12.70 -8.79 11.61
CA ARG A 28 -13.46 -8.25 10.47
C ARG A 28 -12.57 -7.33 9.65
N ILE A 29 -12.52 -7.55 8.34
CA ILE A 29 -11.83 -6.66 7.41
C ILE A 29 -12.83 -5.61 6.91
N SER A 30 -12.48 -4.34 7.06
CA SER A 30 -13.22 -3.22 6.48
C SER A 30 -12.49 -2.64 5.28
N ILE A 31 -13.22 -2.30 4.23
CA ILE A 31 -12.67 -1.56 3.08
C ILE A 31 -12.33 -0.14 3.56
N GLN A 32 -11.07 0.28 3.36
CA GLN A 32 -10.68 1.68 3.58
C GLN A 32 -11.23 2.53 2.44
N SER A 33 -12.07 3.52 2.76
CA SER A 33 -12.77 4.34 1.77
C SER A 33 -12.01 5.60 1.33
N ASN A 34 -10.88 5.92 1.97
CA ASN A 34 -10.20 7.20 1.77
C ASN A 34 -8.94 7.02 0.92
N THR A 35 -9.05 7.31 -0.37
CA THR A 35 -7.88 7.44 -1.25
C THR A 35 -7.05 8.65 -0.85
N ARG A 36 -5.75 8.45 -0.65
CA ARG A 36 -4.78 9.54 -0.43
C ARG A 36 -3.74 9.55 -1.51
N ILE A 37 -3.37 10.75 -1.95
CA ILE A 37 -2.28 10.98 -2.89
C ILE A 37 -1.37 12.06 -2.30
N ILE A 38 -0.08 11.74 -2.19
CA ILE A 38 0.95 12.63 -1.68
C ILE A 38 1.91 12.96 -2.81
N LEU A 39 2.18 14.25 -3.03
CA LEU A 39 3.22 14.73 -3.91
C LEU A 39 4.51 14.87 -3.11
N LEU A 40 5.51 14.05 -3.43
CA LEU A 40 6.82 14.08 -2.82
C LEU A 40 7.83 14.64 -3.81
N ASN A 41 8.49 15.75 -3.46
CA ASN A 41 9.74 16.11 -4.14
C ASN A 41 10.87 15.25 -3.58
N LYS A 42 11.16 14.14 -4.25
CA LYS A 42 12.15 13.15 -3.82
C LYS A 42 13.56 13.78 -3.86
N PRO A 43 14.29 13.82 -2.74
CA PRO A 43 15.69 14.21 -2.71
C PRO A 43 16.62 13.11 -3.25
N ASN A 44 17.85 13.50 -3.55
CA ASN A 44 18.90 12.57 -3.99
C ASN A 44 19.24 11.58 -2.85
N ARG A 45 19.70 10.38 -3.20
CA ARG A 45 20.19 9.30 -2.33
C ARG A 45 19.12 8.47 -1.61
N TYR A 46 17.84 8.76 -1.87
CA TYR A 46 16.73 7.93 -1.42
C TYR A 46 16.33 6.94 -2.53
N ILE A 47 15.96 5.72 -2.16
CA ILE A 47 15.47 4.72 -3.11
C ILE A 47 13.93 4.64 -3.08
N THR A 48 13.32 4.44 -4.25
CA THR A 48 11.87 4.22 -4.37
C THR A 48 11.53 2.75 -4.09
N THR A 49 11.37 2.42 -2.82
CA THR A 49 10.91 1.10 -2.34
C THR A 49 10.15 1.25 -1.02
N MET A 50 9.26 0.29 -0.75
CA MET A 50 8.51 0.18 0.52
C MET A 50 9.33 -0.43 1.66
N LYS A 51 10.25 -1.35 1.31
CA LYS A 51 11.10 -2.06 2.27
C LYS A 51 12.44 -2.32 1.62
N ASP A 52 13.51 -2.03 2.35
CA ASP A 52 14.87 -2.30 1.88
C ASP A 52 15.59 -3.28 2.82
N PRO A 53 15.96 -4.49 2.34
CA PRO A 53 16.72 -5.45 3.14
C PRO A 53 18.06 -4.92 3.64
N LEU A 54 18.67 -4.00 2.89
CA LEU A 54 19.96 -3.39 3.20
C LEU A 54 19.84 -2.13 4.07
N LYS A 55 18.63 -1.79 4.56
CA LYS A 55 18.35 -0.62 5.41
C LYS A 55 18.86 0.71 4.82
N ARG A 56 18.84 0.86 3.50
CA ARG A 56 19.10 2.13 2.81
C ARG A 56 17.91 3.07 3.02
N LYS A 57 18.17 4.37 2.90
CA LYS A 57 17.14 5.41 3.01
C LYS A 57 16.11 5.28 1.90
N THR A 58 14.83 5.20 2.25
CA THR A 58 13.71 5.00 1.33
C THR A 58 12.79 6.22 1.30
N VAL A 59 12.02 6.37 0.23
CA VAL A 59 11.00 7.43 0.13
C VAL A 59 9.96 7.38 1.27
N MET A 60 9.82 6.23 1.94
CA MET A 60 8.93 6.09 3.11
C MET A 60 9.49 6.80 4.34
N ASP A 61 10.81 6.96 4.46
CA ASP A 61 11.44 7.68 5.58
C ASP A 61 11.16 9.20 5.52
N LEU A 62 10.64 9.69 4.39
CA LEU A 62 10.37 11.11 4.14
C LEU A 62 8.92 11.51 4.44
N VAL A 63 8.04 10.55 4.72
CA VAL A 63 6.60 10.80 4.90
C VAL A 63 6.14 10.22 6.23
N HIS A 64 5.58 11.07 7.08
CA HIS A 64 5.02 10.67 8.37
C HIS A 64 3.53 10.39 8.20
N THR A 65 3.14 9.12 8.12
CA THR A 65 1.75 8.69 8.07
C THR A 65 1.62 7.29 8.68
N ASP A 66 0.48 7.02 9.29
CA ASP A 66 0.11 5.69 9.77
C ASP A 66 -0.48 4.81 8.65
N GLU A 67 -0.76 5.42 7.50
CA GLU A 67 -1.30 4.72 6.34
C GLU A 67 -0.21 4.02 5.53
N ARG A 68 -0.54 2.84 4.99
CA ARG A 68 0.34 2.14 4.07
C ARG A 68 0.26 2.79 2.70
N LEU A 69 1.33 3.46 2.29
CA LEU A 69 1.47 4.06 0.96
C LEU A 69 2.22 3.14 -0.01
N PHE A 70 2.21 3.49 -1.29
CA PHE A 70 2.92 2.88 -2.40
C PHE A 70 3.35 3.99 -3.37
N PRO A 71 4.56 3.93 -3.95
CA PRO A 71 4.97 4.90 -4.96
C PRO A 71 4.29 4.61 -6.30
N ILE A 72 3.75 5.65 -6.94
CA ILE A 72 3.29 5.60 -8.33
C ILE A 72 4.50 5.88 -9.22
N GLY A 73 4.99 4.83 -9.88
CA GLY A 73 6.22 4.89 -10.66
C GLY A 73 7.50 4.89 -9.81
N ARG A 74 8.64 5.16 -10.45
CA ARG A 74 9.97 5.03 -9.84
C ARG A 74 10.91 6.13 -10.29
N LEU A 75 11.73 6.59 -9.36
CA LEU A 75 12.90 7.42 -9.63
C LEU A 75 14.13 6.66 -9.14
N ASP A 76 15.20 6.71 -9.92
CA ASP A 76 16.48 6.13 -9.50
C ASP A 76 17.01 6.85 -8.26
N LYS A 77 17.93 6.18 -7.56
CA LYS A 77 18.50 6.66 -6.31
C LYS A 77 19.02 8.09 -6.42
N ASP A 78 19.73 8.37 -7.52
CA ASP A 78 20.41 9.63 -7.74
C ASP A 78 19.53 10.69 -8.42
N THR A 79 18.32 10.31 -8.83
CA THR A 79 17.33 11.20 -9.46
C THR A 79 16.51 11.93 -8.40
N THR A 80 16.26 13.22 -8.63
CA THR A 80 15.39 14.09 -7.84
C THR A 80 14.14 14.47 -8.60
N GLY A 81 13.07 14.85 -7.90
CA GLY A 81 11.90 15.46 -8.53
C GLY A 81 10.59 14.87 -8.01
N LEU A 82 9.52 15.13 -8.75
CA LEU A 82 8.18 14.72 -8.36
C LEU A 82 8.03 13.20 -8.40
N LEU A 83 7.60 12.64 -7.27
CA LEU A 83 7.14 11.27 -7.11
C LEU A 83 5.79 11.31 -6.38
N LEU A 84 4.82 10.53 -6.85
CA LEU A 84 3.54 10.39 -6.16
C LEU A 84 3.57 9.17 -5.25
N LEU A 85 2.94 9.27 -4.08
CA LEU A 85 2.67 8.14 -3.19
C LEU A 85 1.16 8.04 -2.96
N THR A 86 0.62 6.82 -2.94
CA THR A 86 -0.81 6.57 -2.74
C THR A 86 -1.06 5.39 -1.82
N ASN A 87 -2.17 5.37 -1.07
CA ASN A 87 -2.61 4.17 -0.35
C ASN A 87 -3.51 3.25 -1.20
N ASP A 88 -3.85 3.68 -2.41
CA ASP A 88 -4.65 2.95 -3.37
C ASP A 88 -3.76 2.13 -4.31
N GLY A 89 -3.79 0.81 -4.14
CA GLY A 89 -3.01 -0.12 -4.96
C GLY A 89 -3.48 -0.24 -6.42
N GLN A 90 -4.66 0.26 -6.80
CA GLN A 90 -5.06 0.33 -8.21
C GLN A 90 -4.38 1.48 -8.94
N LEU A 91 -3.98 2.54 -8.21
CA LEU A 91 -3.30 3.71 -8.75
C LEU A 91 -1.77 3.57 -8.77
N ALA A 92 -1.21 2.67 -7.96
CA ALA A 92 0.23 2.46 -7.82
C ALA A 92 0.79 1.52 -8.90
#